data_AF-A0A259KTN4-F1
#
_entry.id   AF-A0A259KTN4-F1
#
_cell.length_a   1.000
_cell.length_b   1.000
_cell.length_c   1.000
_cell.angle_alpha   90.00
_cell.angle_beta   90.00
_cell.angle_gamma   90.00
#
_symmetry.space_group_name_H-M   'P 1'
#
loop_
_entity.id
_entity.type
_entity.pdbx_description
1 polymer ?
#
loop_
_entity_poly.entity_id
_entity_poly.type
_entity_poly.pdbx_seq_one_letter_code
_entity_poly.pdbx_strand_id
1 'polypeptide(L)' 'EPQPHDPDIKALLRIAALWNIPVACNRATAEFVLTSAYMTDDQHHPAKPDFSEYTGRKVG' A
#
# COMPACT_ATOMS: atom_id res chain seq x y z
N GLU A 1 20.88 -12.57 8.40
CA GLU A 1 20.12 -13.67 7.77
C GLU A 1 18.69 -13.21 7.54
N PRO A 2 18.02 -13.67 6.48
CA PRO A 2 16.60 -13.38 6.31
C PRO A 2 15.84 -13.94 7.52
N GLN A 3 15.04 -13.12 8.17
CA GLN A 3 14.25 -13.57 9.30
C GLN A 3 13.15 -14.53 8.81
N PRO A 4 12.70 -15.50 9.63
CA PRO A 4 11.67 -16.47 9.23
C PRO A 4 10.37 -15.84 8.71
N HIS A 5 10.10 -14.59 9.10
CA HIS A 5 8.90 -13.82 8.78
C HIS A 5 9.12 -12.74 7.69
N ASP A 6 10.31 -12.64 7.12
CA ASP A 6 10.59 -11.78 5.96
C ASP A 6 9.63 -11.96 4.77
N PRO A 7 9.20 -13.19 4.39
CA PRO A 7 8.25 -13.34 3.29
C PRO A 7 6.89 -12.69 3.59
N ASP A 8 6.42 -12.75 4.82
CA ASP A 8 5.12 -12.20 5.22
C ASP A 8 5.15 -10.67 5.25
N ILE A 9 6.24 -10.08 5.76
CA ILE A 9 6.46 -8.63 5.70
C ILE A 9 6.41 -8.15 4.25
N LYS A 10 7.12 -8.85 3.35
CA LYS A 10 7.16 -8.50 1.93
C LYS A 10 5.80 -8.67 1.27
N ALA A 11 5.05 -9.71 1.61
CA ALA A 11 3.69 -9.92 1.11
C ALA A 11 2.76 -8.79 1.53
N LEU A 12 2.78 -8.40 2.81
CA LEU A 12 1.98 -7.29 3.34
C LEU A 12 2.29 -5.97 2.62
N LEU A 13 3.57 -5.60 2.57
CA LEU A 13 4.00 -4.35 1.92
C LEU A 13 3.69 -4.35 0.42
N ARG A 14 3.81 -5.50 -0.23
CA ARG A 14 3.46 -5.65 -1.65
C ARG A 14 2.00 -5.39 -1.91
N ILE A 15 1.09 -5.92 -1.08
CA ILE A 15 -0.36 -5.68 -1.23
C ILE A 15 -0.71 -4.22 -0.92
N ALA A 16 -0.11 -3.63 0.11
CA ALA A 16 -0.34 -2.22 0.43
C ALA A 16 0.12 -1.28 -0.71
N ALA A 17 1.30 -1.53 -1.28
CA ALA A 17 1.79 -0.80 -2.43
C ALA A 17 0.91 -1.02 -3.67
N LEU A 18 0.47 -2.25 -3.90
CA LEU A 18 -0.41 -2.60 -5.02
C LEU A 18 -1.70 -1.78 -4.98
N TRP A 19 -2.26 -1.52 -3.80
CA TRP A 19 -3.51 -0.77 -3.64
C TRP A 19 -3.33 0.72 -3.32
N ASN A 20 -2.10 1.23 -3.39
CA ASN A 20 -1.78 2.63 -3.08
C ASN A 20 -2.24 3.05 -1.66
N ILE A 21 -2.04 2.16 -0.67
CA ILE A 21 -2.39 2.41 0.72
C ILE A 21 -1.17 3.01 1.43
N PRO A 22 -1.29 4.12 2.18
CA PRO A 22 -0.18 4.69 2.94
C PRO A 22 0.26 3.73 4.05
N VAL A 23 1.55 3.42 4.11
CA VAL A 23 2.16 2.56 5.14
C VAL A 23 3.36 3.25 5.75
N ALA A 24 3.45 3.23 7.08
CA ALA A 24 4.60 3.72 7.82
C ALA A 24 5.36 2.56 8.47
N CYS A 25 6.59 2.31 8.01
CA CYS A 25 7.47 1.27 8.56
C CYS A 25 8.49 1.82 9.58
N ASN A 26 8.41 3.11 9.88
CA ASN A 26 9.24 3.78 10.88
C ASN A 26 8.51 5.00 11.44
N ARG A 27 9.06 5.55 12.54
CA ARG A 27 8.46 6.68 13.25
C ARG A 27 8.39 7.95 12.41
N ALA A 28 9.46 8.29 11.67
CA ALA A 28 9.47 9.50 10.85
C ALA A 28 8.35 9.47 9.80
N THR A 29 8.19 8.36 9.07
CA THR A 29 7.08 8.20 8.12
C THR A 29 5.72 8.25 8.81
N ALA A 30 5.58 7.65 10.01
CA ALA A 30 4.32 7.68 10.75
C ALA A 30 3.92 9.12 11.14
N GLU A 31 4.88 9.92 11.59
CA GLU A 31 4.65 11.34 11.93
C GLU A 31 4.16 12.13 10.71
N PHE A 32 4.77 11.94 9.53
CA PHE A 32 4.31 12.58 8.29
C PHE A 32 2.90 12.11 7.85
N VAL A 33 2.61 10.81 7.93
CA VAL A 33 1.29 10.27 7.55
C VAL A 33 0.20 10.82 8.47
N LEU A 34 0.43 10.81 9.79
CA LEU A 34 -0.56 11.27 10.77
C LEU A 34 -0.79 12.78 10.74
N THR A 35 0.21 13.56 10.36
CA THR A 35 0.11 15.03 10.28
C THR A 35 -0.36 15.54 8.91
N SER A 36 -0.50 14.65 7.94
CA SER A 36 -1.04 14.98 6.62
C SER A 36 -2.46 15.54 6.72
N ALA A 37 -2.74 16.63 6.01
CA ALA A 37 -4.08 17.20 5.92
C ALA A 37 -5.12 16.21 5.36
N TYR A 38 -4.67 15.23 4.57
CA TYR A 38 -5.53 14.20 3.98
C TYR A 38 -5.92 13.09 4.98
N MET A 39 -5.24 12.97 6.12
CA MET A 39 -5.50 11.89 7.08
C MET A 39 -6.87 12.03 7.77
N THR A 40 -7.37 13.25 7.88
CA THR A 40 -8.67 13.58 8.50
C THR A 40 -9.70 14.09 7.49
N ASP A 41 -9.39 14.00 6.19
CA ASP A 41 -10.27 14.45 5.12
C ASP A 41 -11.08 13.26 4.57
N ASP A 42 -12.34 13.13 5.01
CA ASP A 42 -13.25 12.08 4.56
C ASP A 42 -13.61 12.17 3.05
N GLN A 43 -13.29 13.30 2.40
CA GLN A 43 -13.48 13.47 0.95
C GLN A 43 -12.25 13.05 0.15
N HIS A 44 -11.09 12.90 0.80
CA HIS A 44 -9.87 12.47 0.13
C HIS A 44 -9.94 10.98 -0.20
N HIS A 45 -9.99 10.67 -1.50
CA HIS A 45 -9.96 9.30 -1.99
C HIS A 45 -8.69 9.07 -2.80
N PRO A 46 -7.72 8.29 -2.29
CA PRO A 46 -6.52 7.97 -3.06
C PRO A 46 -6.90 7.19 -4.32
N ALA A 47 -6.18 7.47 -5.41
CA ALA A 47 -6.39 6.79 -6.68
C ALA A 47 -6.20 5.28 -6.50
N LYS A 48 -7.24 4.52 -6.84
CA LYS A 48 -7.19 3.06 -6.86
C LYS A 48 -6.62 2.60 -8.20
N PRO A 49 -5.76 1.56 -8.20
CA PRO A 49 -5.27 0.99 -9.45
C PRO A 49 -6.41 0.32 -10.21
N ASP A 50 -6.38 0.44 -11.53
CA ASP A 50 -7.24 -0.34 -12.41
C ASP A 50 -6.54 -1.65 -12.79
N PHE A 51 -7.21 -2.77 -12.55
CA PHE A 51 -6.74 -4.11 -12.89
C PHE A 51 -7.48 -4.72 -14.08
N SER A 52 -8.29 -3.94 -14.80
CA SER A 52 -9.08 -4.39 -15.96
C SER A 52 -8.21 -5.06 -17.02
N GLU A 53 -7.04 -4.51 -17.34
CA GLU A 53 -6.10 -5.10 -18.29
C GLU A 53 -5.55 -6.45 -17.81
N TYR A 54 -5.17 -6.54 -16.53
CA TYR A 54 -4.63 -7.77 -15.95
C TYR A 54 -5.68 -8.89 -15.90
N THR A 55 -6.90 -8.54 -15.46
CA THR A 55 -8.01 -9.49 -15.29
C THR A 55 -8.63 -9.90 -16.62
N GLY A 56 -8.63 -9.02 -17.63
CA GLY A 56 -9.13 -9.29 -18.97
C GLY A 56 -8.12 -10.00 -19.89
N ARG A 57 -6.88 -10.23 -19.43
CA ARG A 57 -5.83 -10.88 -20.22
C ARG A 57 -6.23 -12.33 -20.54
N LYS A 58 -6.24 -12.69 -21.82
CA LYS A 58 -6.36 -14.09 -22.24
C LYS A 58 -5.14 -14.87 -21.75
N VAL A 59 -5.37 -15.82 -20.86
CA VAL A 59 -4.36 -16.80 -20.45
C VAL A 59 -4.42 -17.93 -21.48
N GLY A 60 -3.36 -18.05 -22.27
CA GLY A 60 -3.19 -19.13 -23.24
C GLY A 60 -2.78 -20.44 -22.58
#